data_AF-A0A7Y9LFT0-F1
#
_entry.id   AF-A0A7Y9LFT0-F1
#
_cell.length_a   1.000
_cell.length_b   1.000
_cell.length_c   1.000
_cell.angle_alpha   90.00
_cell.angle_beta   90.00
_cell.angle_gamma   90.00
#
_symmetry.space_group_name_H-M   'P 1'
#
loop_
_entity.id
_entity.type
_entity.pdbx_description
1 polymer ?
#
loop_
_entity_poly.entity_id
_entity_poly.type
_entity_poly.pdbx_seq_one_letter_code
_entity_poly.pdbx_strand_id
1 'polypeptide(L)' 'MTSKSTAFLIHGGLWAEQDAARFWHGPGIVAGLIAAGIRVLAPDRPPRPTGPRRPRTWSGC' A
#
# COMPACT_ATOMS: atom_id res chain seq x y z
N MET A 1 -16.97 5.43 23.74
CA MET A 1 -16.10 6.22 22.83
C MET A 1 -15.54 5.27 21.78
N THR A 2 -15.99 5.32 20.54
CA THR A 2 -15.36 4.56 19.45
C THR A 2 -14.08 5.29 19.03
N SER A 3 -12.92 4.63 19.21
CA SER A 3 -11.65 5.16 18.71
C SER A 3 -11.72 5.26 17.18
N LYS A 4 -11.31 6.41 16.62
CA LYS A 4 -11.35 6.67 15.18
C LYS A 4 -10.07 6.16 14.51
N SER A 5 -9.92 4.84 14.46
CA SER A 5 -8.76 4.19 13.86
C SER A 5 -8.78 4.30 12.33
N THR A 6 -7.63 4.54 11.73
CA THR A 6 -7.42 4.45 10.28
C THR A 6 -6.37 3.40 9.96
N ALA A 7 -6.67 2.49 9.04
CA ALA A 7 -5.73 1.50 8.52
C ALA A 7 -5.21 1.91 7.15
N PHE A 8 -3.89 1.88 6.97
CA PHE A 8 -3.23 2.06 5.68
C PHE A 8 -2.64 0.71 5.25
N LEU A 9 -3.18 0.13 4.18
CA LEU A 9 -2.84 -1.21 3.72
C LEU A 9 -1.86 -1.12 2.55
N ILE A 10 -0.73 -1.83 2.68
CA ILE A 10 0.26 -1.96 1.62
C ILE A 10 0.25 -3.41 1.18
N HIS A 11 -0.17 -3.68 -0.06
CA HIS A 11 -0.21 -5.05 -0.58
C HIS A 11 1.21 -5.62 -0.73
N GLY A 12 1.31 -6.94 -0.51
CA GLY A 12 2.52 -7.72 -0.76
C GLY A 12 2.66 -8.08 -2.24
N GLY A 13 3.56 -9.03 -2.52
CA GLY A 13 3.88 -9.49 -3.88
C GLY A 13 5.21 -8.92 -4.34
N LEU A 14 6.27 -9.73 -4.28
CA LEU A 14 7.53 -9.41 -4.93
C LEU A 14 7.34 -9.57 -6.43
N TRP A 15 7.22 -8.43 -7.13
CA TRP A 15 7.38 -8.31 -8.59
C TRP A 15 6.32 -9.03 -9.44
N ALA A 16 5.28 -9.58 -8.80
CA ALA A 16 4.07 -10.03 -9.46
C ALA A 16 3.12 -8.85 -9.69
N GLU A 17 2.37 -8.89 -10.79
CA GLU A 17 1.24 -7.98 -11.10
C GLU A 17 0.08 -8.25 -10.12
N GLN A 18 0.30 -7.87 -8.87
CA GLN A 18 -0.68 -7.90 -7.78
C GLN A 18 -0.94 -6.45 -7.40
N ASP A 19 -2.20 -6.03 -7.55
CA ASP A 19 -2.71 -4.72 -7.17
C ASP A 19 -3.51 -4.83 -5.86
N ALA A 20 -3.87 -3.68 -5.30
CA ALA A 20 -4.70 -3.61 -4.11
C ALA A 20 -6.06 -4.27 -4.30
N ALA A 21 -6.61 -4.27 -5.53
CA ALA A 21 -7.89 -4.90 -5.82
C ALA A 21 -7.85 -6.41 -5.57
N ARG A 22 -6.86 -7.11 -6.12
CA ARG A 22 -6.67 -8.55 -5.91
C ARG A 22 -6.30 -8.91 -4.48
N PHE A 23 -5.49 -8.08 -3.83
CA PHE A 23 -4.98 -8.38 -2.49
C PHE A 23 -6.00 -8.10 -1.38
N TRP A 24 -6.77 -7.01 -1.50
CA TRP A 24 -7.60 -6.50 -0.40
C TRP A 24 -9.10 -6.45 -0.71
N HIS A 25 -9.49 -6.11 -1.94
CA HIS A 25 -10.89 -5.93 -2.29
C HIS A 25 -11.57 -7.25 -2.65
N GLY A 26 -10.97 -8.04 -3.55
CA GLY A 26 -11.51 -9.35 -3.95
C GLY A 26 -11.75 -10.30 -2.78
N PRO A 27 -10.79 -10.43 -1.83
CA PRO A 27 -10.99 -11.24 -0.62
C PRO A 27 -11.91 -10.62 0.44
N GLY A 28 -12.33 -9.36 0.28
CA GLY A 28 -13.25 -8.68 1.20
C GLY A 28 -12.61 -8.07 2.45
N ILE A 29 -11.28 -7.97 2.55
CA ILE A 29 -10.60 -7.41 3.74
C ILE A 29 -10.99 -5.95 3.98
N VAL A 30 -11.03 -5.13 2.92
CA VAL A 30 -11.47 -3.72 3.04
C VAL A 30 -12.90 -3.64 3.57
N ALA A 31 -13.79 -4.48 3.05
CA ALA A 31 -15.19 -4.50 3.47
C ALA A 31 -15.33 -4.88 4.94
N GLY A 32 -14.60 -5.90 5.40
CA GLY A 32 -14.61 -6.32 6.81
C GLY A 32 -14.11 -5.24 7.77
N LEU A 33 -13.02 -4.55 7.42
CA LEU A 33 -12.49 -3.45 8.25
C LEU A 33 -13.44 -2.25 8.31
N ILE A 34 -14.06 -1.89 7.19
CA ILE A 34 -15.08 -0.82 7.15
C ILE A 34 -16.29 -1.22 8.00
N ALA A 35 -16.77 -2.46 7.92
CA ALA A 35 -17.87 -2.96 8.73
C ALA A 35 -17.55 -2.93 10.23
N ALA A 36 -16.27 -3.10 10.60
CA ALA A 36 -15.78 -2.93 11.97
C ALA A 36 -15.61 -1.45 12.42
N GLY A 37 -15.98 -0.48 11.57
CA GLY A 37 -15.89 0.94 11.86
C GLY A 37 -14.50 1.56 11.66
N ILE A 38 -13.59 0.87 10.96
CA ILE A 38 -12.24 1.36 10.68
C ILE A 38 -12.24 2.07 9.32
N ARG A 39 -11.66 3.27 9.28
CA ARG A 39 -11.39 3.95 8.00
C ARG A 39 -10.21 3.26 7.30
N VAL A 40 -10.36 2.92 6.02
CA VAL A 40 -9.32 2.18 5.27
C VAL A 40 -8.79 3.01 4.11
N LEU A 41 -7.47 3.00 3.92
CA LEU A 41 -6.76 3.47 2.74
C LEU A 41 -5.95 2.28 2.19
N ALA A 42 -6.20 1.88 0.94
CA ALA A 42 -5.53 0.74 0.31
C ALA A 42 -5.10 1.07 -1.13
N PRO A 43 -4.16 2.01 -1.33
CA PRO A 43 -3.67 2.34 -2.65
C PRO A 43 -2.75 1.25 -3.22
N ASP A 44 -2.58 1.26 -4.55
CA ASP A 44 -1.57 0.44 -5.20
C ASP A 44 -0.15 0.90 -4.84
N ARG A 45 0.71 -0.07 -4.54
CA ARG A 45 2.14 0.12 -4.35
C ARG A 45 2.83 0.06 -5.72
N PRO A 46 3.77 0.98 -6.02
CA PRO A 46 4.61 0.88 -7.20
C PRO A 46 5.35 -0.48 -7.28
N PRO A 47 5.38 -1.12 -8.45
CA PRO A 47 5.94 -2.47 -8.60
C PRO A 47 7.47 -2.53 -8.43
N ARG A 48 8.15 -1.39 -8.60
CA ARG A 48 9.59 -1.25 -8.40
C ARG A 48 9.90 -0.07 -7.49
N PRO A 49 10.97 -0.14 -6.69
CA PRO A 49 11.49 1.03 -6.00
C PRO A 49 11.86 2.07 -7.06
N THR A 50 11.24 3.25 -6.99
CA THR A 50 11.80 4.43 -7.64
C THR A 50 13.01 4.83 -6.79
N GLY A 51 14.20 4.35 -7.19
CA GLY A 51 15.43 4.68 -6.50
C GLY A 51 15.60 6.20 -6.34
N PRO A 52 16.39 6.67 -5.36
CA PRO A 52 16.63 8.09 -5.23
C PRO A 52 17.17 8.64 -6.55
N ARG A 53 16.59 9.74 -7.03
CA ARG A 53 17.12 10.48 -8.17
C ARG A 53 18.51 10.97 -7.77
N ARG A 54 19.56 10.23 -8.15
CA ARG A 54 20.93 10.63 -7.85
C ARG A 54 21.20 11.97 -8.56
N PRO A 55 21.75 12.98 -7.86
CA PRO A 55 22.21 14.20 -8.52
C PRO A 55 23.29 13.83 -9.55
N ARG A 56 23.27 14.47 -10.73
CA ARG A 56 24.26 14.23 -11.81
C ARG A 56 25.71 14.49 -11.38
N THR A 57 25.95 15.11 -10.23
CA THR A 57 27.25 15.58 -9.74
C THR A 57 27.88 14.69 -8.68
N TRP A 58 27.34 13.50 -8.40
CA TRP A 58 27.99 12.59 -7.45
C TRP A 58 29.18 11.88 -8.11
N SER A 59 30.37 12.46 -7.97
CA SER A 59 31.65 11.77 -8.18
C SER A 59 32.01 11.08 -6.86
N GLY A 60 31.78 9.77 -6.76
CA GLY A 60 32.24 9.00 -5.61
C GLY A 60 33.77 8.98 -5.57
N CYS A 61 34.34 9.16 -4.38
CA CYS A 61 35.74 8.82 -4.12
C CYS A 61 35.99 7.33 -4.35
#